data_AF-A0A847A8S0-F1
#
_entry.id   AF-A0A847A8S0-F1
#
_cell.length_a   1.000
_cell.length_b   1.000
_cell.length_c   1.000
_cell.angle_alpha   90.00
_cell.angle_beta   90.00
_cell.angle_gamma   90.00
#
_symmetry.space_group_name_H-M   'P 1'
#
loop_
_entity.id
_entity.type
_entity.pdbx_description
1 polymer ?
#
loop_
_entity_poly.entity_id
_entity_poly.type
_entity_poly.pdbx_seq_one_letter_code
_entity_poly.pdbx_strand_id
1 'polypeptide(L)'
;LYKEISGEEFPQDPKIQLMAAIRAVFGSWMNERAIIYRRLNDIPSSWGTAVNVQMMVFGNMGDDCGTGVAFSRNPADGTDELYGEYLMNAQGEDVVAGIRTPEPIEHMKETNHEAYEEFRAVAKKLELHYKDVQDMEFTIERGKLFMLQTRNGKRTAQAALKIAADLVKEGVCTKEEALLKIEPNQLDALLHPGFDENALKSNKAIASGLAASPGAAVGGVYFTAREAKIAAVNGPVLLVRNETNPDDIEGMVAAQGILTSTGGRTSHAAVVARGMGKCCVAGCGDIRINEKEKFFTVGDVKVKEGEVISLDGSSGRVYVGALPLVDAKVSGDFATVMAWADEVRALKVRTNADTPRDARKAIELGAEGIGLTRTEHMFFEVDRIPAMREMILSDKVEQRRAALGKLLPMQRKDFEGIFEAMKELPVTIRLLDPPLHEFLPTEEEDIVKLAEDMNISVEYLKGTIRSLHEANPMMGFRGCRLPVKYPEIAEMQTRAIIEAAINVSEKEGYNIVPEIMIQLTCELKELEYVSKIVRETAEKVKEERGSKLNYLVGTMIEIPRAALLSDEIAKDAE
;
A
#
# COMPACT_ATOMS: atom_id res chain seq x y z
N LEU A 1 37.30 25.72 -19.60
CA LEU A 1 35.98 25.13 -19.29
C LEU A 1 34.92 26.15 -18.84
N TYR A 2 34.95 26.71 -17.61
CA TYR A 2 33.88 27.62 -17.14
C TYR A 2 33.61 28.80 -18.09
N LYS A 3 34.69 29.50 -18.50
CA LYS A 3 34.62 30.60 -19.47
C LYS A 3 34.11 30.20 -20.85
N GLU A 4 34.41 28.98 -21.29
CA GLU A 4 33.97 28.46 -22.59
C GLU A 4 32.48 28.12 -22.60
N ILE A 5 31.93 27.68 -21.46
CA ILE A 5 30.52 27.28 -21.33
C ILE A 5 29.63 28.48 -21.00
N SER A 6 30.04 29.30 -20.03
CA SER A 6 29.21 30.40 -19.51
C SER A 6 29.43 31.73 -20.22
N GLY A 7 30.54 31.89 -20.96
CA GLY A 7 30.95 33.16 -21.54
C GLY A 7 31.55 34.15 -20.54
N GLU A 8 31.62 33.81 -19.25
CA GLU A 8 32.13 34.67 -18.16
C GLU A 8 33.33 34.04 -17.45
N GLU A 9 34.20 34.87 -16.87
CA GLU A 9 35.31 34.39 -16.02
C GLU A 9 34.77 33.75 -14.74
N PHE A 10 35.46 32.73 -14.23
CA PHE A 10 35.08 32.14 -12.94
C PHE A 10 35.27 33.17 -11.80
N PRO A 11 34.24 33.45 -10.99
CA PRO A 11 34.30 34.50 -9.99
C PRO A 11 35.38 34.20 -8.95
N GLN A 12 36.37 35.07 -8.79
CA GLN A 12 37.44 34.90 -7.81
C GLN A 12 37.09 35.46 -6.42
N ASP A 13 36.10 36.36 -6.34
CA ASP A 13 35.63 36.90 -5.06
C ASP A 13 34.72 35.86 -4.36
N PRO A 14 35.11 35.34 -3.18
CA PRO A 14 34.33 34.36 -2.45
C PRO A 14 32.94 34.87 -2.03
N LYS A 15 32.75 36.18 -1.86
CA LYS A 15 31.42 36.75 -1.55
C LYS A 15 30.48 36.64 -2.75
N ILE A 16 31.01 36.80 -3.97
CA ILE A 16 30.23 36.62 -5.20
C ILE A 16 29.84 35.14 -5.33
N GLN A 17 30.79 34.23 -5.11
CA GLN A 17 30.51 32.79 -5.12
C GLN A 17 29.43 32.41 -4.09
N LEU A 18 29.55 32.89 -2.85
CA LEU A 18 28.59 32.62 -1.78
C LEU A 18 27.17 33.11 -2.16
N MET A 19 27.05 34.35 -2.63
CA MET A 19 25.75 34.89 -3.04
C MET A 19 25.17 34.17 -4.26
N ALA A 20 26.00 33.73 -5.20
CA ALA A 20 25.58 32.92 -6.33
C ALA A 20 25.05 31.54 -5.88
N ALA A 21 25.73 30.88 -4.94
CA ALA A 21 25.30 29.61 -4.36
C ALA A 21 23.97 29.73 -3.61
N ILE A 22 23.79 30.77 -2.79
CA ILE A 22 22.50 31.04 -2.09
C ILE A 22 21.35 31.19 -3.09
N ARG A 23 21.55 31.97 -4.15
CA ARG A 23 20.53 32.16 -5.21
C ARG A 23 20.24 30.85 -5.95
N ALA A 24 21.26 30.04 -6.22
CA ALA A 24 21.10 28.75 -6.87
C ALA A 24 20.27 27.78 -6.02
N VAL A 25 20.50 27.73 -4.70
CA VAL A 25 19.70 26.89 -3.79
C VAL A 25 18.23 27.33 -3.79
N PHE A 26 17.94 28.63 -3.67
CA PHE A 26 16.55 29.11 -3.76
C PHE A 26 15.91 28.85 -5.12
N GLY A 27 16.66 29.05 -6.21
CA GLY A 27 16.21 28.70 -7.56
C GLY A 27 15.87 27.22 -7.69
N SER A 28 16.67 26.35 -7.07
CA SER A 28 16.46 24.90 -7.12
C SER A 28 15.15 24.43 -6.48
N TRP A 29 14.57 25.20 -5.55
CA TRP A 29 13.27 24.92 -4.95
C TRP A 29 12.13 24.88 -5.98
N MET A 30 12.25 25.67 -7.05
CA MET A 30 11.24 25.77 -8.10
C MET A 30 11.57 24.94 -9.34
N ASN A 31 12.60 24.09 -9.29
CA ASN A 31 12.89 23.17 -10.38
C ASN A 31 11.77 22.11 -10.51
N GLU A 32 11.55 21.64 -11.73
CA GLU A 32 10.49 20.68 -12.07
C GLU A 32 10.54 19.42 -11.20
N ARG A 33 11.74 18.85 -11.00
CA ARG A 33 11.96 17.70 -10.10
C ARG A 33 11.50 17.95 -8.65
N ALA A 34 11.74 19.16 -8.12
CA ALA A 34 11.37 19.50 -6.76
C ALA A 34 9.86 19.69 -6.63
N ILE A 35 9.21 20.24 -7.67
CA ILE A 35 7.75 20.37 -7.76
C ILE A 35 7.10 18.98 -7.76
N ILE A 36 7.61 18.04 -8.57
CA ILE A 36 7.12 16.66 -8.64
C ILE A 36 7.33 15.96 -7.29
N TYR A 37 8.54 16.02 -6.73
CA TYR A 37 8.85 15.42 -5.43
C TYR A 37 7.90 15.91 -4.34
N ARG A 38 7.66 17.22 -4.25
CA ARG A 38 6.74 17.81 -3.29
C ARG A 38 5.31 17.34 -3.47
N ARG A 39 4.83 17.20 -4.72
CA ARG A 39 3.50 16.67 -4.99
C ARG A 39 3.36 15.21 -4.55
N LEU A 40 4.41 14.40 -4.74
CA LEU A 40 4.41 12.99 -4.36
C LEU A 40 4.52 12.76 -2.83
N ASN A 41 5.02 13.75 -2.09
CA ASN A 41 5.23 13.66 -0.64
C ASN A 41 4.38 14.67 0.15
N ASP A 42 3.37 15.26 -0.49
CA ASP A 42 2.45 16.26 0.10
C ASP A 42 3.14 17.44 0.80
N ILE A 43 4.27 17.90 0.28
CA ILE A 43 5.03 19.03 0.84
C ILE A 43 4.55 20.34 0.20
N PRO A 44 4.03 21.32 0.97
CA PRO A 44 3.59 22.60 0.44
C PRO A 44 4.72 23.39 -0.23
N SER A 45 4.45 23.95 -1.42
CA SER A 45 5.42 24.81 -2.12
C SER A 45 5.75 26.10 -1.36
N SER A 46 4.84 26.54 -0.47
CA SER A 46 4.97 27.75 0.34
C SER A 46 6.03 27.67 1.44
N TRP A 47 6.56 26.48 1.76
CA TRP A 47 7.57 26.32 2.82
C TRP A 47 8.93 26.91 2.44
N GLY A 48 9.33 26.82 1.17
CA GLY A 48 10.67 27.21 0.72
C GLY A 48 11.77 26.24 1.15
N THR A 49 13.03 26.66 1.00
CA THR A 49 14.21 25.92 1.44
C THR A 49 15.17 26.87 2.17
N ALA A 50 15.92 26.37 3.16
CA ALA A 50 16.95 27.13 3.85
C ALA A 50 18.32 26.96 3.17
N VAL A 51 19.28 27.83 3.52
CA VAL A 51 20.68 27.69 3.08
C VAL A 51 21.57 27.62 4.31
N ASN A 52 22.28 26.51 4.47
CA ASN A 52 23.24 26.30 5.55
C ASN A 52 24.64 26.68 5.05
N VAL A 53 25.28 27.64 5.72
CA VAL A 53 26.68 28.04 5.44
C VAL A 53 27.52 27.63 6.63
N GLN A 54 28.44 26.70 6.41
CA GLN A 54 29.22 26.05 7.46
C GLN A 54 30.72 26.19 7.19
N MET A 55 31.52 26.23 8.26
CA MET A 55 32.98 26.15 8.16
C MET A 55 33.39 24.78 7.62
N MET A 56 34.27 24.76 6.63
CA MET A 56 34.76 23.51 6.03
C MET A 56 35.68 22.75 6.99
N VAL A 57 35.55 21.42 6.94
CA VAL A 57 36.49 20.44 7.49
C VAL A 57 36.83 19.42 6.40
N PHE A 58 38.01 18.81 6.46
CA PHE A 58 38.56 18.07 5.32
C PHE A 58 38.92 16.62 5.67
N GLY A 59 38.20 15.67 5.06
CA GLY A 59 38.48 14.23 5.16
C GLY A 59 39.57 13.71 4.21
N ASN A 60 40.18 14.58 3.39
CA ASN A 60 41.08 14.23 2.28
C ASN A 60 42.48 14.87 2.37
N MET A 61 42.95 15.22 3.58
CA MET A 61 44.28 15.81 3.78
C MET A 61 45.40 14.79 4.01
N GLY A 62 45.08 13.49 4.04
CA GLY A 62 46.01 12.42 4.37
C GLY A 62 45.31 11.19 4.93
N ASP A 63 46.11 10.21 5.36
CA ASP A 63 45.62 8.91 5.83
C ASP A 63 45.06 8.94 7.25
N ASP A 64 45.19 10.06 7.97
CA ASP A 64 44.58 10.35 9.28
C ASP A 64 43.28 11.16 9.16
N CYS A 65 42.79 11.35 7.92
CA CYS A 65 41.56 12.07 7.61
C CYS A 65 40.57 11.11 6.92
N GLY A 66 39.28 11.34 7.13
CA GLY A 66 38.24 10.51 6.52
C GLY A 66 36.86 11.13 6.64
N THR A 67 35.87 10.50 6.05
CA THR A 67 34.49 10.97 6.05
C THR A 67 33.54 9.77 5.98
N GLY A 68 32.36 9.90 6.56
CA GLY A 68 31.41 8.80 6.59
C GLY A 68 29.97 9.23 6.87
N VAL A 69 29.08 8.28 6.61
CA VAL A 69 27.64 8.37 6.84
C VAL A 69 27.25 7.12 7.63
N ALA A 70 26.61 7.31 8.78
CA ALA A 70 26.18 6.19 9.60
C ALA A 70 24.88 6.47 10.36
N PHE A 71 24.18 5.38 10.65
CA PHE A 71 22.95 5.33 11.40
C PHE A 71 23.23 4.81 12.81
N SER A 72 22.51 5.31 13.82
CA SER A 72 22.66 4.85 15.20
C SER A 72 22.19 3.41 15.42
N ARG A 73 21.30 2.93 14.54
CA ARG A 73 20.81 1.55 14.43
C ARG A 73 20.71 1.16 12.97
N ASN A 74 20.63 -0.13 12.67
CA ASN A 74 20.47 -0.60 11.30
C ASN A 74 19.10 -0.17 10.73
N PRO A 75 19.06 0.64 9.64
CA PRO A 75 17.82 1.15 9.09
C PRO A 75 17.05 0.12 8.24
N ALA A 76 17.62 -1.07 8.01
CA ALA A 76 17.02 -2.14 7.22
C ALA A 76 16.23 -3.15 8.07
N ASP A 77 16.79 -3.60 9.19
CA ASP A 77 16.17 -4.59 10.07
C ASP A 77 15.87 -4.06 11.48
N GLY A 78 16.47 -2.94 11.89
CA GLY A 78 16.29 -2.30 13.20
C GLY A 78 17.24 -2.80 14.30
N THR A 79 18.27 -3.58 14.01
CA THR A 79 19.25 -4.02 15.02
C THR A 79 19.97 -2.84 15.68
N ASP A 80 20.22 -2.94 17.00
CA ASP A 80 20.95 -1.93 17.78
C ASP A 80 22.47 -2.02 17.54
N GLU A 81 22.88 -1.64 16.33
CA GLU A 81 24.27 -1.57 15.92
C GLU A 81 24.52 -0.32 15.05
N LEU A 82 25.73 0.24 15.14
CA LEU A 82 26.14 1.31 14.24
C LEU A 82 26.21 0.77 12.81
N TYR A 83 25.41 1.35 11.93
CA TYR A 83 25.29 0.90 10.55
C TYR A 83 25.70 2.01 9.61
N GLY A 84 26.74 1.82 8.81
CA GLY A 84 27.19 2.87 7.91
C GLY A 84 28.44 2.52 7.15
N GLU A 85 28.89 3.51 6.39
CA GLU A 85 30.02 3.41 5.48
C GLU A 85 30.92 4.63 5.67
N TYR A 86 32.23 4.43 5.52
CA TYR A 86 33.21 5.51 5.58
C TYR A 86 34.36 5.29 4.59
N LEU A 87 35.08 6.36 4.29
CA LEU A 87 36.28 6.34 3.46
C LEU A 87 37.38 7.18 4.11
N MET A 88 38.59 6.62 4.16
CA MET A 88 39.80 7.36 4.51
C MET A 88 40.35 8.10 3.30
N ASN A 89 40.91 9.28 3.56
CA ASN A 89 41.48 10.21 2.59
C ASN A 89 40.51 10.50 1.44
N ALA A 90 39.32 11.00 1.78
CA ALA A 90 38.18 11.19 0.89
C ALA A 90 37.26 12.35 1.35
N GLN A 91 36.43 12.86 0.45
CA GLN A 91 35.32 13.78 0.81
C GLN A 91 33.96 13.09 0.68
N GLY A 92 32.92 13.69 1.27
CA GLY A 92 31.57 13.09 1.29
C GLY A 92 31.04 12.76 -0.10
N GLU A 93 31.44 13.52 -1.12
CA GLU A 93 31.12 13.24 -2.52
C GLU A 93 31.63 11.86 -2.97
N ASP A 94 32.83 11.44 -2.54
CA ASP A 94 33.39 10.13 -2.90
C ASP A 94 32.58 8.96 -2.31
N VAL A 95 32.00 9.16 -1.12
CA VAL A 95 31.14 8.16 -0.45
C VAL A 95 29.81 8.04 -1.18
N VAL A 96 29.21 9.16 -1.59
CA VAL A 96 27.91 9.18 -2.27
C VAL A 96 28.01 8.74 -3.72
N ALA A 97 29.07 9.15 -4.42
CA ALA A 97 29.29 8.83 -5.84
C ALA A 97 29.72 7.37 -6.06
N GLY A 98 30.19 6.67 -5.04
CA GLY A 98 30.55 5.24 -5.13
C GLY A 98 31.72 4.94 -6.09
N ILE A 99 32.54 5.94 -6.40
CA ILE A 99 33.73 5.79 -7.26
C ILE A 99 34.78 4.90 -6.58
N ARG A 100 34.87 5.01 -5.25
CA ARG A 100 35.64 4.12 -4.38
C ARG A 100 34.65 3.29 -3.56
N THR A 101 34.92 2.00 -3.43
CA THR A 101 34.14 1.12 -2.56
C THR A 101 34.30 1.59 -1.10
N PRO A 102 33.22 2.02 -0.42
CA PRO A 102 33.28 2.41 0.97
C PRO A 102 33.54 1.21 1.89
N GLU A 103 34.19 1.46 3.03
CA GLU A 103 34.39 0.45 4.07
C GLU A 103 33.26 0.52 5.10
N PRO A 104 32.86 -0.61 5.71
CA PRO A 104 31.89 -0.59 6.81
C PRO A 104 32.39 0.21 8.00
N ILE A 105 31.51 0.97 8.67
CA ILE A 105 31.88 1.82 9.82
C ILE A 105 32.59 1.05 10.94
N GLU A 106 32.36 -0.26 11.08
CA GLU A 106 33.05 -1.09 12.07
C GLU A 106 34.56 -1.19 11.84
N HIS A 107 35.02 -1.15 10.60
CA HIS A 107 36.45 -1.20 10.27
C HIS A 107 37.20 0.05 10.78
N MET A 108 36.46 1.12 11.11
CA MET A 108 37.01 2.30 11.78
C MET A 108 37.58 1.96 13.17
N LYS A 109 37.09 0.89 13.84
CA LYS A 109 37.68 0.40 15.10
C LYS A 109 39.16 0.05 14.96
N GLU A 110 39.56 -0.46 13.79
CA GLU A 110 40.92 -0.94 13.52
C GLU A 110 41.82 0.18 13.00
N THR A 111 41.26 1.09 12.20
CA THR A 111 42.01 2.17 11.53
C THR A 111 42.12 3.44 12.36
N ASN A 112 41.10 3.77 13.16
CA ASN A 112 41.10 4.94 14.05
C ASN A 112 40.16 4.73 15.25
N HIS A 113 40.63 3.96 16.24
CA HIS A 113 39.86 3.54 17.42
C HIS A 113 39.30 4.72 18.23
N GLU A 114 40.10 5.77 18.45
CA GLU A 114 39.69 6.92 19.27
C GLU A 114 38.50 7.66 18.65
N ALA A 115 38.57 7.94 17.34
CA ALA A 115 37.48 8.59 16.64
C ALA A 115 36.22 7.70 16.57
N TYR A 116 36.38 6.37 16.57
CA TYR A 116 35.24 5.44 16.53
C TYR A 116 34.47 5.44 17.85
N GLU A 117 35.18 5.36 18.98
CA GLU A 117 34.55 5.41 20.31
C GLU A 117 33.92 6.78 20.57
N GLU A 118 34.56 7.87 20.13
CA GLU A 118 33.96 9.21 20.19
C GLU A 118 32.67 9.28 19.35
N PHE A 119 32.71 8.78 18.11
CA PHE A 119 31.54 8.76 17.23
C PHE A 119 30.40 7.93 17.81
N ARG A 120 30.70 6.74 18.36
CA ARG A 120 29.72 5.88 19.02
C ARG A 120 29.07 6.54 20.23
N ALA A 121 29.84 7.25 21.05
CA ALA A 121 29.30 8.00 22.18
C ALA A 121 28.38 9.14 21.73
N VAL A 122 28.76 9.87 20.67
CA VAL A 122 27.92 10.93 20.08
C VAL A 122 26.64 10.35 19.49
N ALA A 123 26.71 9.24 18.74
CA ALA A 123 25.56 8.57 18.16
C ALA A 123 24.53 8.18 19.23
N LYS A 124 24.96 7.56 20.34
CA LYS A 124 24.05 7.20 21.44
C LYS A 124 23.46 8.44 22.12
N LYS A 125 24.24 9.50 22.28
CA LYS A 125 23.76 10.77 22.85
C LYS A 125 22.67 11.40 21.98
N LEU A 126 22.86 11.41 20.66
CA LEU A 126 21.89 11.94 19.71
C LEU A 126 20.61 11.10 19.69
N GLU A 127 20.73 9.77 19.69
CA GLU A 127 19.56 8.86 19.77
C GLU A 127 18.74 9.10 21.03
N LEU A 128 19.38 9.23 22.20
CA LEU A 128 18.69 9.52 23.46
C LEU A 128 18.06 10.92 23.49
N HIS A 129 18.71 11.90 22.85
CA HIS A 129 18.21 13.29 22.80
C HIS A 129 16.98 13.43 21.90
N TYR A 130 17.05 12.88 20.68
CA TYR A 130 15.96 12.93 19.70
C TYR A 130 14.93 11.82 19.90
N LYS A 131 15.22 10.86 20.80
CA LYS A 131 14.41 9.67 21.08
C LYS A 131 14.08 8.89 19.81
N ASP A 132 15.02 8.81 18.89
CA ASP A 132 14.84 8.17 17.59
C ASP A 132 16.17 7.82 16.95
N VAL A 133 16.18 6.84 16.04
CA VAL A 133 17.38 6.49 15.26
C VAL A 133 17.85 7.70 14.47
N GLN A 134 19.16 7.96 14.50
CA GLN A 134 19.76 9.10 13.82
C GLN A 134 20.55 8.65 12.60
N ASP A 135 20.33 9.30 11.46
CA ASP A 135 21.19 9.31 10.27
C ASP A 135 22.17 10.48 10.42
N MET A 136 23.46 10.18 10.43
CA MET A 136 24.54 11.09 10.82
C MET A 136 25.62 11.14 9.76
N GLU A 137 26.11 12.34 9.48
CA GLU A 137 27.27 12.57 8.62
C GLU A 137 28.41 13.14 9.47
N PHE A 138 29.62 12.61 9.27
CA PHE A 138 30.79 13.01 10.02
C PHE A 138 32.05 13.09 9.16
N THR A 139 33.02 13.85 9.63
CA THR A 139 34.36 13.95 9.03
C THR A 139 35.40 13.87 10.12
N ILE A 140 36.51 13.20 9.81
CA ILE A 140 37.72 13.14 10.62
C ILE A 140 38.74 14.01 9.91
N GLU A 141 39.20 15.07 10.57
CA GLU A 141 40.30 15.90 10.08
C GLU A 141 41.46 15.80 11.05
N ARG A 142 42.57 15.19 10.60
CA ARG A 142 43.79 14.97 11.40
C ARG A 142 43.50 14.31 12.74
N GLY A 143 42.77 13.19 12.70
CA GLY A 143 42.36 12.42 13.88
C GLY A 143 41.20 13.02 14.71
N LYS A 144 40.75 14.25 14.42
CA LYS A 144 39.65 14.89 15.17
C LYS A 144 38.30 14.68 14.50
N LEU A 145 37.31 14.21 15.25
CA LEU A 145 35.94 14.02 14.79
C LEU A 145 35.15 15.34 14.71
N PHE A 146 34.40 15.51 13.63
CA PHE A 146 33.44 16.59 13.42
C PHE A 146 32.11 16.02 12.94
N MET A 147 31.02 16.35 13.63
CA MET A 147 29.66 16.03 13.19
C MET A 147 29.17 17.12 12.25
N LEU A 148 28.71 16.73 11.07
CA LEU A 148 28.27 17.65 10.03
C LEU A 148 26.74 17.75 9.97
N GLN A 149 26.07 16.61 10.06
CA GLN A 149 24.62 16.53 9.97
C GLN A 149 24.09 15.44 10.90
N THR A 150 22.90 15.65 11.42
CA THR A 150 22.09 14.61 12.05
C THR A 150 20.62 14.86 11.73
N ARG A 151 19.88 13.78 11.52
CA ARG A 151 18.43 13.80 11.31
C ARG A 151 17.84 12.46 11.70
N ASN A 152 16.54 12.40 11.94
CA ASN A 152 15.85 11.12 12.12
C ASN A 152 16.05 10.26 10.86
N GLY A 153 16.60 9.06 11.05
CA GLY A 153 17.00 8.21 9.94
C GLY A 153 15.80 7.65 9.19
N LYS A 154 15.84 7.69 7.86
CA LYS A 154 14.86 6.94 7.05
C LYS A 154 15.14 5.44 7.18
N ARG A 155 14.09 4.65 7.33
CA ARG A 155 14.17 3.23 7.64
C ARG A 155 13.03 2.46 7.01
N THR A 156 13.16 1.15 6.98
CA THR A 156 12.12 0.23 6.52
C THR A 156 11.02 0.10 7.57
N ALA A 157 9.85 -0.40 7.18
CA ALA A 157 8.77 -0.67 8.11
C ALA A 157 9.16 -1.68 9.20
N GLN A 158 9.92 -2.71 8.84
CA GLN A 158 10.44 -3.70 9.80
C GLN A 158 11.36 -3.04 10.82
N ALA A 159 12.30 -2.23 10.35
CA ALA A 159 13.21 -1.50 11.23
C ALA A 159 12.45 -0.49 12.11
N ALA A 160 11.44 0.20 11.57
CA ALA A 160 10.62 1.13 12.34
C ALA A 160 9.92 0.45 13.53
N LEU A 161 9.30 -0.72 13.29
CA LEU A 161 8.65 -1.50 14.34
C LEU A 161 9.64 -2.00 15.39
N LYS A 162 10.77 -2.56 14.96
CA LYS A 162 11.81 -3.06 15.87
C LYS A 162 12.41 -1.94 16.71
N ILE A 163 12.77 -0.81 16.08
CA ILE A 163 13.32 0.35 16.77
C ILE A 163 12.30 0.91 17.77
N ALA A 164 11.04 1.05 17.37
CA ALA A 164 9.97 1.49 18.27
C ALA A 164 9.81 0.54 19.48
N ALA A 165 9.83 -0.77 19.22
CA ALA A 165 9.77 -1.80 20.27
C ALA A 165 10.94 -1.71 21.25
N ASP A 166 12.17 -1.62 20.73
CA ASP A 166 13.38 -1.55 21.52
C ASP A 166 13.47 -0.24 22.31
N LEU A 167 13.13 0.92 21.72
CA LEU A 167 13.15 2.21 22.41
C LEU A 167 12.16 2.27 23.59
N VAL A 168 10.99 1.63 23.47
CA VAL A 168 10.04 1.50 24.58
C VAL A 168 10.59 0.56 25.66
N LYS A 169 11.19 -0.57 25.26
CA LYS A 169 11.80 -1.53 26.18
C LYS A 169 12.99 -0.93 26.94
N GLU A 170 13.77 -0.08 26.28
CA GLU A 170 14.89 0.68 26.86
C GLU A 170 14.42 1.84 27.75
N GLY A 171 13.11 2.16 27.77
CA GLY A 171 12.54 3.27 28.54
C GLY A 171 12.84 4.66 27.97
N VAL A 172 13.22 4.75 26.69
CA VAL A 172 13.52 6.01 25.99
C VAL A 172 12.23 6.72 25.54
N CYS A 173 11.23 5.94 25.11
CA CYS A 173 9.93 6.43 24.63
C CYS A 173 8.77 5.78 25.39
N THR A 174 7.63 6.46 25.46
CA THR A 174 6.35 5.81 25.79
C THR A 174 5.78 5.07 24.58
N LYS A 175 4.77 4.20 24.79
CA LYS A 175 4.08 3.50 23.69
C LYS A 175 3.45 4.48 22.70
N GLU A 176 2.86 5.57 23.20
CA GLU A 176 2.22 6.61 22.41
C GLU A 176 3.24 7.41 21.59
N GLU A 177 4.38 7.77 22.20
CA GLU A 177 5.49 8.42 21.49
C GLU A 177 6.07 7.52 20.39
N ALA A 178 6.15 6.21 20.64
CA ALA A 178 6.65 5.23 19.67
C ALA A 178 5.70 5.03 18.49
N LEU A 179 4.39 4.98 18.74
CA LEU A 179 3.36 4.87 17.69
C LEU A 179 3.42 6.07 16.72
N LEU A 180 3.61 7.29 17.23
CA LEU A 180 3.70 8.50 16.40
C LEU A 180 4.97 8.58 15.54
N LYS A 181 5.97 7.74 15.79
CA LYS A 181 7.21 7.67 15.01
C LYS A 181 7.10 6.69 13.82
N ILE A 182 6.01 5.94 13.74
CA ILE A 182 5.77 4.96 12.68
C ILE A 182 4.84 5.60 11.66
N GLU A 183 5.31 5.74 10.44
CA GLU A 183 4.51 6.23 9.33
C GLU A 183 3.52 5.15 8.87
N PRO A 184 2.19 5.39 8.89
CA PRO A 184 1.19 4.36 8.58
C PRO A 184 1.38 3.70 7.21
N ASN A 185 1.70 4.51 6.19
CA ASN A 185 1.91 4.02 4.82
C ASN A 185 3.11 3.07 4.70
N GLN A 186 4.03 3.05 5.67
CA GLN A 186 5.13 2.07 5.67
C GLN A 186 4.64 0.67 6.05
N LEU A 187 3.57 0.55 6.85
CA LEU A 187 3.05 -0.76 7.28
C LEU A 187 2.51 -1.59 6.11
N ASP A 188 2.04 -0.95 5.05
CA ASP A 188 1.61 -1.61 3.81
C ASP A 188 2.73 -2.49 3.23
N ALA A 189 3.98 -2.03 3.34
CA ALA A 189 5.13 -2.78 2.85
C ALA A 189 5.34 -4.12 3.56
N LEU A 190 4.90 -4.24 4.81
CA LEU A 190 4.97 -5.49 5.59
C LEU A 190 3.83 -6.45 5.25
N LEU A 191 2.78 -5.96 4.60
CA LEU A 191 1.68 -6.77 4.10
C LEU A 191 1.93 -7.24 2.66
N HIS A 192 2.99 -6.75 2.00
CA HIS A 192 3.37 -7.21 0.68
C HIS A 192 3.90 -8.66 0.72
N PRO A 193 3.57 -9.48 -0.28
CA PRO A 193 4.06 -10.85 -0.37
C PRO A 193 5.60 -10.94 -0.38
N GLY A 194 6.16 -11.91 0.34
CA GLY A 194 7.58 -12.29 0.28
C GLY A 194 7.80 -13.48 -0.66
N PHE A 195 9.03 -13.89 -0.92
CA PHE A 195 9.28 -15.13 -1.67
C PHE A 195 9.08 -16.38 -0.81
N ASP A 196 8.61 -17.47 -1.42
CA ASP A 196 8.65 -18.80 -0.81
C ASP A 196 10.12 -19.23 -0.57
N GLU A 197 10.48 -19.54 0.68
CA GLU A 197 11.82 -20.02 1.03
C GLU A 197 12.26 -21.27 0.24
N ASN A 198 11.33 -22.17 -0.09
CA ASN A 198 11.63 -23.36 -0.88
C ASN A 198 11.94 -22.99 -2.33
N ALA A 199 11.25 -21.97 -2.86
CA ALA A 199 11.54 -21.44 -4.18
C ALA A 199 12.91 -20.73 -4.21
N LEU A 200 13.24 -19.96 -3.17
CA LEU A 200 14.56 -19.33 -3.04
C LEU A 200 15.70 -20.36 -2.93
N LYS A 201 15.48 -21.48 -2.24
CA LYS A 201 16.48 -22.56 -2.08
C LYS A 201 16.64 -23.42 -3.33
N SER A 202 15.57 -23.61 -4.11
CA SER A 202 15.58 -24.44 -5.33
C SER A 202 16.03 -23.68 -6.58
N ASN A 203 15.99 -22.35 -6.57
CA ASN A 203 16.44 -21.52 -7.68
C ASN A 203 17.84 -20.96 -7.42
N LYS A 204 18.69 -20.98 -8.45
CA LYS A 204 20.05 -20.44 -8.36
C LYS A 204 20.02 -18.93 -8.67
N ALA A 205 20.51 -18.13 -7.72
CA ALA A 205 20.73 -16.70 -7.97
C ALA A 205 21.76 -16.52 -9.09
N ILE A 206 21.46 -15.62 -10.04
CA ILE A 206 22.36 -15.29 -11.15
C ILE A 206 23.37 -14.22 -10.76
N ALA A 207 23.04 -13.38 -9.78
CA ALA A 207 23.89 -12.31 -9.28
C ALA A 207 23.59 -12.03 -7.80
N SER A 208 24.53 -11.38 -7.12
CA SER A 208 24.32 -10.88 -5.75
C SER A 208 24.84 -9.44 -5.65
N GLY A 209 24.04 -8.57 -5.05
CA GLY A 209 24.42 -7.21 -4.67
C GLY A 209 24.18 -6.96 -3.18
N LEU A 210 24.16 -5.70 -2.80
CA LEU A 210 23.82 -5.25 -1.46
C LEU A 210 22.29 -5.26 -1.28
N ALA A 211 21.83 -5.86 -0.18
CA ALA A 211 20.45 -5.77 0.30
C ALA A 211 20.15 -4.33 0.75
N ALA A 212 19.74 -3.48 -0.20
CA ALA A 212 19.61 -2.05 0.01
C ALA A 212 18.26 -1.67 0.60
N SER A 213 17.19 -2.32 0.14
CA SER A 213 15.84 -2.17 0.68
C SER A 213 15.11 -3.52 0.61
N PRO A 214 14.55 -4.01 1.73
CA PRO A 214 13.92 -5.32 1.81
C PRO A 214 12.66 -5.40 0.94
N GLY A 215 12.24 -6.63 0.65
CA GLY A 215 11.05 -6.92 -0.13
C GLY A 215 11.29 -7.93 -1.25
N ALA A 216 10.21 -8.45 -1.80
CA ALA A 216 10.24 -9.34 -2.96
C ALA A 216 9.59 -8.63 -4.15
N ALA A 217 10.33 -8.53 -5.26
CA ALA A 217 9.81 -7.91 -6.47
C ALA A 217 9.97 -8.85 -7.67
N VAL A 218 8.89 -8.99 -8.43
CA VAL A 218 8.85 -9.79 -9.66
C VAL A 218 8.29 -8.91 -10.77
N GLY A 219 8.96 -8.83 -11.91
CA GLY A 219 8.48 -8.01 -13.02
C GLY A 219 9.38 -8.01 -14.24
N GLY A 220 8.87 -7.41 -15.32
CA GLY A 220 9.63 -7.21 -16.56
C GLY A 220 10.73 -6.15 -16.39
N VAL A 221 11.92 -6.40 -16.93
CA VAL A 221 13.07 -5.50 -16.81
C VAL A 221 12.98 -4.30 -17.75
N TYR A 222 13.23 -3.09 -17.25
CA TYR A 222 13.32 -1.86 -18.04
C TYR A 222 14.53 -1.01 -17.64
N PHE A 223 15.16 -0.34 -18.62
CA PHE A 223 16.45 0.33 -18.43
C PHE A 223 16.36 1.86 -18.31
N THR A 224 15.16 2.43 -18.48
CA THR A 224 14.91 3.87 -18.31
C THR A 224 13.64 4.10 -17.48
N ALA A 225 13.65 5.17 -16.68
CA ALA A 225 12.51 5.52 -15.82
C ALA A 225 11.21 5.76 -16.61
N ARG A 226 11.32 6.39 -17.79
CA ARG A 226 10.18 6.64 -18.68
C ARG A 226 9.53 5.35 -19.16
N GLU A 227 10.34 4.37 -19.58
CA GLU A 227 9.82 3.11 -20.10
C GLU A 227 9.23 2.24 -19.01
N ALA A 228 9.86 2.20 -17.82
CA ALA A 228 9.30 1.55 -16.65
C ALA A 228 7.90 2.12 -16.31
N LYS A 229 7.73 3.45 -16.33
CA LYS A 229 6.43 4.10 -16.08
C LYS A 229 5.36 3.71 -17.11
N ILE A 230 5.70 3.69 -18.39
CA ILE A 230 4.76 3.31 -19.46
C ILE A 230 4.36 1.84 -19.33
N ALA A 231 5.33 0.97 -19.08
CA ALA A 231 5.10 -0.47 -18.99
C ALA A 231 4.35 -0.88 -17.73
N ALA A 232 4.49 -0.13 -16.63
CA ALA A 232 3.78 -0.39 -15.37
C ALA A 232 2.25 -0.41 -15.50
N VAL A 233 1.70 0.22 -16.55
CA VAL A 233 0.26 0.18 -16.85
C VAL A 233 -0.21 -1.23 -17.25
N ASN A 234 0.67 -2.02 -17.87
CA ASN A 234 0.33 -3.34 -18.42
C ASN A 234 0.79 -4.51 -17.54
N GLY A 235 1.45 -4.23 -16.42
CA GLY A 235 1.94 -5.27 -15.51
C GLY A 235 3.09 -4.82 -14.62
N PRO A 236 3.59 -5.70 -13.75
CA PRO A 236 4.67 -5.37 -12.82
C PRO A 236 6.02 -5.25 -13.55
N VAL A 237 6.80 -4.22 -13.18
CA VAL A 237 8.07 -3.87 -13.83
C VAL A 237 9.20 -3.70 -12.82
N LEU A 238 10.44 -3.88 -13.27
CA LEU A 238 11.66 -3.68 -12.50
C LEU A 238 12.56 -2.67 -13.22
N LEU A 239 13.06 -1.68 -12.48
CA LEU A 239 13.97 -0.66 -13.02
C LEU A 239 15.42 -1.11 -12.82
N VAL A 240 16.17 -1.23 -13.92
CA VAL A 240 17.58 -1.64 -13.92
C VAL A 240 18.44 -0.49 -14.45
N ARG A 241 19.36 0.03 -13.64
CA ARG A 241 20.21 1.19 -13.98
C ARG A 241 21.66 0.91 -13.58
N ASN A 242 22.64 1.60 -14.16
CA ASN A 242 23.99 1.55 -13.60
C ASN A 242 23.99 2.19 -12.20
N GLU A 243 23.51 3.43 -12.15
CA GLU A 243 23.19 4.19 -10.96
C GLU A 243 21.86 4.93 -11.20
N THR A 244 21.09 5.18 -10.14
CA THR A 244 19.90 6.04 -10.24
C THR A 244 20.27 7.48 -9.89
N ASN A 245 19.59 8.43 -10.52
CA ASN A 245 19.68 9.84 -10.16
C ASN A 245 18.27 10.42 -9.87
N PRO A 246 18.16 11.68 -9.41
CA PRO A 246 16.87 12.28 -9.09
C PRO A 246 15.86 12.33 -10.26
N ASP A 247 16.30 12.28 -11.51
CA ASP A 247 15.41 12.28 -12.68
C ASP A 247 14.72 10.91 -12.89
N ASP A 248 15.22 9.85 -12.25
CA ASP A 248 14.67 8.50 -12.34
C ASP A 248 13.44 8.28 -11.43
N ILE A 249 13.06 9.27 -10.61
CA ILE A 249 12.10 9.10 -9.51
C ILE A 249 10.74 8.56 -9.95
N GLU A 250 10.22 9.01 -11.10
CA GLU A 250 8.92 8.55 -11.59
C GLU A 250 8.94 7.06 -11.96
N GLY A 251 10.06 6.59 -12.51
CA GLY A 251 10.26 5.18 -12.83
C GLY A 251 10.48 4.33 -11.59
N MET A 252 11.19 4.86 -10.59
CA MET A 252 11.39 4.20 -9.30
C MET A 252 10.06 3.98 -8.56
N VAL A 253 9.14 4.95 -8.61
CA VAL A 253 7.79 4.82 -8.03
C VAL A 253 6.97 3.78 -8.78
N ALA A 254 7.01 3.78 -10.11
CA ALA A 254 6.24 2.86 -10.96
C ALA A 254 6.74 1.41 -10.86
N ALA A 255 8.02 1.19 -10.58
CA ALA A 255 8.60 -0.14 -10.48
C ALA A 255 8.21 -0.87 -9.19
N GLN A 256 8.17 -2.20 -9.26
CA GLN A 256 8.04 -3.09 -8.11
C GLN A 256 9.36 -3.23 -7.35
N GLY A 257 10.48 -3.08 -8.05
CA GLY A 257 11.81 -3.12 -7.47
C GLY A 257 12.88 -2.51 -8.36
N ILE A 258 14.03 -2.21 -7.76
CA ILE A 258 15.14 -1.48 -8.39
C ILE A 258 16.42 -2.31 -8.26
N LEU A 259 17.15 -2.46 -9.37
CA LEU A 259 18.46 -3.10 -9.42
C LEU A 259 19.49 -2.12 -9.96
N THR A 260 20.62 -1.97 -9.25
CA THR A 260 21.75 -1.13 -9.71
C THR A 260 23.07 -1.90 -9.76
N SER A 261 23.93 -1.58 -10.73
CA SER A 261 25.25 -2.21 -10.87
C SER A 261 26.29 -1.60 -9.92
N THR A 262 26.18 -0.29 -9.66
CA THR A 262 27.03 0.46 -8.73
C THR A 262 26.19 1.06 -7.58
N GLY A 263 26.86 1.54 -6.54
CA GLY A 263 26.23 2.20 -5.39
C GLY A 263 26.20 1.36 -4.11
N GLY A 264 26.51 2.01 -2.98
CA GLY A 264 26.51 1.40 -1.64
C GLY A 264 25.15 1.39 -0.95
N ARG A 265 25.13 1.05 0.34
CA ARG A 265 23.91 1.01 1.18
C ARG A 265 23.29 2.39 1.37
N THR A 266 24.07 3.45 1.16
CA THR A 266 23.71 4.86 1.27
C THR A 266 23.51 5.55 -0.09
N SER A 267 23.60 4.81 -1.21
CA SER A 267 23.39 5.35 -2.55
C SER A 267 21.97 5.91 -2.76
N HIS A 268 21.82 6.76 -3.78
CA HIS A 268 20.52 7.36 -4.13
C HIS A 268 19.40 6.30 -4.28
N ALA A 269 19.68 5.20 -4.99
CA ALA A 269 18.74 4.10 -5.20
C ALA A 269 18.29 3.51 -3.85
N ALA A 270 19.26 3.22 -2.97
CA ALA A 270 19.04 2.60 -1.68
C ALA A 270 18.21 3.48 -0.74
N VAL A 271 18.54 4.77 -0.64
CA VAL A 271 17.85 5.71 0.25
C VAL A 271 16.41 5.97 -0.20
N VAL A 272 16.21 6.16 -1.50
CA VAL A 272 14.88 6.45 -2.07
C VAL A 272 14.00 5.21 -2.02
N ALA A 273 14.52 4.03 -2.40
CA ALA A 273 13.76 2.79 -2.36
C ALA A 273 13.29 2.43 -0.94
N ARG A 274 14.16 2.60 0.08
CA ARG A 274 13.77 2.41 1.49
C ARG A 274 12.66 3.37 1.90
N GLY A 275 12.77 4.64 1.53
CA GLY A 275 11.73 5.64 1.81
C GLY A 275 10.38 5.29 1.17
N MET A 276 10.40 4.63 0.01
CA MET A 276 9.20 4.18 -0.72
C MET A 276 8.72 2.77 -0.34
N GLY A 277 9.46 2.04 0.52
CA GLY A 277 9.17 0.64 0.83
C GLY A 277 9.30 -0.31 -0.38
N LYS A 278 10.10 0.06 -1.39
CA LYS A 278 10.30 -0.74 -2.60
C LYS A 278 11.52 -1.65 -2.45
N CYS A 279 11.43 -2.87 -2.99
CA CYS A 279 12.55 -3.80 -3.04
C CYS A 279 13.73 -3.18 -3.81
N CYS A 280 14.93 -3.21 -3.24
CA CYS A 280 16.12 -2.71 -3.93
C CYS A 280 17.36 -3.56 -3.66
N VAL A 281 18.03 -3.94 -4.74
CA VAL A 281 19.37 -4.55 -4.73
C VAL A 281 20.32 -3.54 -5.36
N ALA A 282 21.30 -3.06 -4.58
CA ALA A 282 22.25 -2.04 -5.05
C ALA A 282 23.67 -2.60 -5.19
N GLY A 283 24.50 -1.94 -6.00
CA GLY A 283 25.92 -2.31 -6.10
C GLY A 283 26.18 -3.74 -6.59
N CYS A 284 25.34 -4.25 -7.48
CA CYS A 284 25.47 -5.59 -8.02
C CYS A 284 26.55 -5.63 -9.13
N GLY A 285 27.83 -5.53 -8.75
CA GLY A 285 28.96 -5.38 -9.68
C GLY A 285 29.12 -6.51 -10.71
N ASP A 286 28.47 -7.65 -10.50
CA ASP A 286 28.43 -8.78 -11.44
C ASP A 286 27.62 -8.46 -12.71
N ILE A 287 26.72 -7.47 -12.68
CA ILE A 287 25.86 -7.12 -13.81
C ILE A 287 26.53 -6.06 -14.68
N ARG A 288 26.57 -6.30 -16.00
CA ARG A 288 26.98 -5.31 -16.99
C ARG A 288 25.77 -4.86 -17.79
N ILE A 289 25.38 -3.60 -17.63
CA ILE A 289 24.18 -3.02 -18.22
C ILE A 289 24.55 -2.29 -19.52
N ASN A 290 23.84 -2.60 -20.60
CA ASN A 290 23.89 -1.85 -21.85
C ASN A 290 22.56 -1.15 -22.07
N GLU A 291 22.49 0.12 -21.67
CA GLU A 291 21.27 0.93 -21.75
C GLU A 291 20.84 1.22 -23.20
N LYS A 292 21.80 1.32 -24.14
CA LYS A 292 21.50 1.59 -25.55
C LYS A 292 20.87 0.39 -26.25
N GLU A 293 21.39 -0.80 -25.97
CA GLU A 293 20.92 -2.06 -26.57
C GLU A 293 19.86 -2.76 -25.70
N LYS A 294 19.49 -2.17 -24.56
CA LYS A 294 18.40 -2.59 -23.67
C LYS A 294 18.53 -4.03 -23.18
N PHE A 295 19.68 -4.36 -22.63
CA PHE A 295 19.91 -5.62 -21.92
C PHE A 295 20.95 -5.46 -20.81
N PHE A 296 20.99 -6.41 -19.90
CA PHE A 296 22.15 -6.63 -19.04
C PHE A 296 22.66 -8.07 -19.15
N THR A 297 23.91 -8.26 -18.78
CA THR A 297 24.57 -9.57 -18.76
C THR A 297 25.14 -9.89 -17.41
N VAL A 298 25.05 -11.16 -16.99
CA VAL A 298 25.70 -11.72 -15.80
C VAL A 298 26.32 -13.06 -16.17
N GLY A 299 27.65 -13.12 -16.24
CA GLY A 299 28.33 -14.27 -16.84
C GLY A 299 27.82 -14.55 -18.26
N ASP A 300 27.32 -15.77 -18.49
CA ASP A 300 26.76 -16.21 -19.78
C ASP A 300 25.26 -15.86 -19.96
N VAL A 301 24.60 -15.34 -18.92
CA VAL A 301 23.17 -15.03 -18.95
C VAL A 301 22.96 -13.62 -19.48
N LYS A 302 22.12 -13.48 -20.51
CA LYS A 302 21.71 -12.19 -21.09
C LYS A 302 20.22 -11.98 -20.86
N VAL A 303 19.86 -10.93 -20.13
CA VAL A 303 18.46 -10.57 -19.83
C VAL A 303 18.10 -9.32 -20.63
N LYS A 304 17.03 -9.42 -21.42
CA LYS A 304 16.56 -8.32 -22.29
C LYS A 304 15.43 -7.53 -21.65
N GLU A 305 15.17 -6.34 -22.19
CA GLU A 305 14.00 -5.55 -21.81
C GLU A 305 12.70 -6.36 -21.95
N GLY A 306 11.84 -6.25 -20.94
CA GLY A 306 10.56 -6.97 -20.85
C GLY A 306 10.67 -8.40 -20.30
N GLU A 307 11.86 -8.99 -20.23
CA GLU A 307 12.03 -10.32 -19.61
C GLU A 307 11.84 -10.23 -18.10
N VAL A 308 11.20 -11.27 -17.54
CA VAL A 308 10.83 -11.29 -16.13
C VAL A 308 11.98 -11.81 -15.28
N ILE A 309 12.33 -11.05 -14.24
CA ILE A 309 13.27 -11.45 -13.20
C ILE A 309 12.62 -11.27 -11.83
N SER A 310 13.27 -11.83 -10.81
CA SER A 310 12.89 -11.68 -9.40
C SER A 310 14.05 -11.10 -8.60
N LEU A 311 13.75 -10.10 -7.77
CA LEU A 311 14.70 -9.43 -6.88
C LEU A 311 14.33 -9.70 -5.43
N ASP A 312 15.26 -10.26 -4.66
CA ASP A 312 15.16 -10.38 -3.22
C ASP A 312 15.98 -9.26 -2.58
N GLY A 313 15.29 -8.18 -2.21
CA GLY A 313 15.89 -7.00 -1.57
C GLY A 313 16.38 -7.25 -0.15
N SER A 314 15.96 -8.36 0.48
CA SER A 314 16.37 -8.73 1.83
C SER A 314 17.69 -9.50 1.84
N SER A 315 17.94 -10.36 0.85
CA SER A 315 19.22 -11.08 0.70
C SER A 315 20.18 -10.46 -0.32
N GLY A 316 19.70 -9.50 -1.12
CA GLY A 316 20.48 -8.87 -2.19
C GLY A 316 20.63 -9.75 -3.43
N ARG A 317 19.80 -10.79 -3.60
CA ARG A 317 19.94 -11.78 -4.69
C ARG A 317 19.04 -11.48 -5.88
N VAL A 318 19.54 -11.81 -7.07
CA VAL A 318 18.84 -11.64 -8.34
C VAL A 318 18.60 -13.01 -8.98
N TYR A 319 17.38 -13.27 -9.43
CA TYR A 319 16.95 -14.54 -10.01
C TYR A 319 16.30 -14.33 -11.37
N VAL A 320 16.51 -15.27 -12.30
CA VAL A 320 15.82 -15.26 -13.60
C VAL A 320 14.46 -15.92 -13.45
N GLY A 321 13.43 -15.33 -14.08
CA GLY A 321 12.06 -15.83 -14.04
C GLY A 321 11.25 -15.30 -12.86
N ALA A 322 9.96 -15.64 -12.85
CA ALA A 322 9.02 -15.29 -11.80
C ALA A 322 9.08 -16.34 -10.68
N LEU A 323 9.60 -15.96 -9.51
CA LEU A 323 9.52 -16.80 -8.32
C LEU A 323 8.16 -16.63 -7.63
N PRO A 324 7.59 -17.72 -7.06
CA PRO A 324 6.32 -17.66 -6.36
C PRO A 324 6.43 -16.82 -5.08
N LEU A 325 5.40 -16.03 -4.85
CA LEU A 325 5.25 -15.19 -3.68
C LEU A 325 4.31 -15.85 -2.67
N VAL A 326 4.58 -15.63 -1.38
CA VAL A 326 3.78 -16.06 -0.23
C VAL A 326 3.36 -14.83 0.57
N ASP A 327 2.15 -14.88 1.12
CA ASP A 327 1.66 -13.83 2.01
C ASP A 327 2.62 -13.59 3.17
N ALA A 328 2.80 -12.32 3.53
CA ALA A 328 3.59 -11.95 4.69
C ALA A 328 2.99 -12.52 5.98
N LYS A 329 3.87 -12.96 6.89
CA LYS A 329 3.49 -13.41 8.23
C LYS A 329 3.55 -12.24 9.20
N VAL A 330 2.43 -12.01 9.87
CA VAL A 330 2.31 -11.00 10.93
C VAL A 330 2.82 -11.60 12.25
N SER A 331 4.04 -11.29 12.67
CA SER A 331 4.61 -11.83 13.92
C SER A 331 5.66 -10.90 14.54
N GLY A 332 5.99 -11.13 15.82
CA GLY A 332 7.05 -10.41 16.53
C GLY A 332 6.69 -8.96 16.87
N ASP A 333 7.59 -8.04 16.51
CA ASP A 333 7.47 -6.61 16.84
C ASP A 333 6.21 -5.98 16.24
N PHE A 334 5.75 -6.45 15.07
CA PHE A 334 4.49 -5.99 14.47
C PHE A 334 3.29 -6.23 15.41
N ALA A 335 3.15 -7.45 15.92
CA ALA A 335 2.03 -7.79 16.80
C ALA A 335 2.07 -6.99 18.10
N THR A 336 3.29 -6.71 18.61
CA THR A 336 3.49 -5.90 19.81
C THR A 336 3.05 -4.46 19.59
N VAL A 337 3.46 -3.84 18.48
CA VAL A 337 3.09 -2.46 18.15
C VAL A 337 1.61 -2.35 17.83
N MET A 338 1.03 -3.30 17.09
CA MET A 338 -0.42 -3.30 16.83
C MET A 338 -1.24 -3.43 18.10
N ALA A 339 -0.79 -4.25 19.07
CA ALA A 339 -1.45 -4.31 20.37
C ALA A 339 -1.44 -2.96 21.09
N TRP A 340 -0.36 -2.18 20.99
CA TRP A 340 -0.33 -0.81 21.53
C TRP A 340 -1.28 0.13 20.78
N ALA A 341 -1.34 0.00 19.45
CA ALA A 341 -2.27 0.79 18.64
C ALA A 341 -3.73 0.48 19.04
N ASP A 342 -4.05 -0.79 19.26
CA ASP A 342 -5.36 -1.26 19.74
C ASP A 342 -5.69 -0.76 21.15
N GLU A 343 -4.70 -0.70 22.05
CA GLU A 343 -4.87 -0.15 23.41
C GLU A 343 -5.20 1.36 23.41
N VAL A 344 -4.62 2.12 22.48
CA VAL A 344 -4.71 3.60 22.48
C VAL A 344 -5.84 4.11 21.59
N ARG A 345 -6.23 3.38 20.54
CA ARG A 345 -7.23 3.86 19.58
C ARG A 345 -8.61 3.95 20.21
N ALA A 346 -9.30 5.04 19.92
CA ALA A 346 -10.73 5.19 20.26
C ALA A 346 -11.64 4.64 19.15
N LEU A 347 -11.20 4.72 17.89
CA LEU A 347 -11.95 4.22 16.74
C LEU A 347 -11.86 2.70 16.67
N LYS A 348 -13.00 2.06 16.40
CA LYS A 348 -13.04 0.66 16.00
C LYS A 348 -12.59 0.51 14.54
N VAL A 349 -11.93 -0.60 14.23
CA VAL A 349 -11.47 -0.90 12.88
C VAL A 349 -12.28 -2.09 12.35
N ARG A 350 -13.21 -1.80 11.44
CA ARG A 350 -13.97 -2.82 10.70
C ARG A 350 -13.42 -2.92 9.27
N THR A 351 -13.66 -4.04 8.61
CA THR A 351 -13.22 -4.26 7.23
C THR A 351 -14.35 -4.06 6.21
N ASN A 352 -13.99 -3.91 4.95
CA ASN A 352 -14.88 -4.18 3.83
C ASN A 352 -14.58 -5.60 3.34
N ALA A 353 -15.55 -6.51 3.41
CA ALA A 353 -15.37 -7.89 3.00
C ALA A 353 -16.68 -8.46 2.45
N ASP A 354 -16.57 -9.05 1.25
CA ASP A 354 -17.72 -9.52 0.49
C ASP A 354 -17.78 -11.06 0.42
N THR A 355 -16.69 -11.74 0.81
CA THR A 355 -16.59 -13.21 0.78
C THR A 355 -16.15 -13.81 2.12
N PRO A 356 -16.48 -15.08 2.41
CA PRO A 356 -16.01 -15.78 3.62
C PRO A 356 -14.48 -15.87 3.73
N ARG A 357 -13.76 -15.86 2.60
CA ARG A 357 -12.30 -15.87 2.58
C ARG A 357 -11.75 -14.54 3.07
N ASP A 358 -12.26 -13.44 2.53
CA ASP A 358 -11.78 -12.11 2.86
C ASP A 358 -12.15 -11.73 4.29
N ALA A 359 -13.33 -12.17 4.77
CA ALA A 359 -13.73 -12.06 6.17
C ALA A 359 -12.71 -12.73 7.12
N ARG A 360 -12.32 -13.99 6.85
CA ARG A 360 -11.31 -14.69 7.66
C ARG A 360 -9.97 -13.97 7.68
N LYS A 361 -9.48 -13.53 6.51
CA LYS A 361 -8.22 -12.79 6.40
C LYS A 361 -8.26 -11.48 7.18
N ALA A 362 -9.38 -10.77 7.16
CA ALA A 362 -9.53 -9.53 7.91
C ALA A 362 -9.46 -9.76 9.43
N ILE A 363 -10.06 -10.84 9.94
CA ILE A 363 -9.96 -11.22 11.36
C ILE A 363 -8.52 -11.56 11.74
N GLU A 364 -7.78 -12.27 10.89
CA GLU A 364 -6.36 -12.56 11.12
C GLU A 364 -5.51 -11.29 11.26
N LEU A 365 -5.95 -10.18 10.64
CA LEU A 365 -5.30 -8.87 10.71
C LEU A 365 -5.87 -7.95 11.81
N GLY A 366 -6.82 -8.43 12.62
CA GLY A 366 -7.36 -7.70 13.77
C GLY A 366 -8.65 -6.90 13.50
N ALA A 367 -9.35 -7.14 12.39
CA ALA A 367 -10.63 -6.49 12.14
C ALA A 367 -11.68 -6.86 13.21
N GLU A 368 -12.42 -5.86 13.70
CA GLU A 368 -13.43 -5.99 14.76
C GLU A 368 -14.86 -6.16 14.21
N GLY A 369 -14.96 -6.70 12.98
CA GLY A 369 -16.21 -6.88 12.24
C GLY A 369 -16.12 -6.38 10.81
N ILE A 370 -17.23 -6.48 10.07
CA ILE A 370 -17.35 -6.00 8.68
C ILE A 370 -18.23 -4.76 8.67
N GLY A 371 -17.70 -3.61 8.24
CA GLY A 371 -18.46 -2.36 8.13
C GLY A 371 -19.20 -2.21 6.79
N LEU A 372 -18.82 -3.03 5.80
CA LEU A 372 -19.50 -3.09 4.51
C LEU A 372 -19.26 -4.44 3.82
N THR A 373 -20.33 -5.21 3.69
CA THR A 373 -20.47 -6.33 2.75
C THR A 373 -21.32 -5.87 1.57
N ARG A 374 -20.73 -5.88 0.38
CA ARG A 374 -21.38 -5.55 -0.89
C ARG A 374 -22.03 -6.79 -1.46
N THR A 375 -23.35 -6.80 -1.51
CA THR A 375 -24.12 -7.97 -1.95
C THR A 375 -24.03 -8.22 -3.45
N GLU A 376 -23.49 -7.29 -4.22
CA GLU A 376 -23.66 -7.29 -5.67
C GLU A 376 -22.57 -8.10 -6.35
N HIS A 377 -21.39 -8.13 -5.71
CA HIS A 377 -20.33 -9.10 -5.99
C HIS A 377 -20.82 -10.54 -5.83
N MET A 378 -21.79 -10.80 -4.94
CA MET A 378 -22.39 -12.12 -4.77
C MET A 378 -23.36 -12.53 -5.90
N PHE A 379 -23.68 -11.62 -6.84
CA PHE A 379 -24.55 -11.91 -7.98
C PHE A 379 -23.80 -11.99 -9.32
N PHE A 380 -22.53 -11.57 -9.35
CA PHE A 380 -21.69 -11.62 -10.56
C PHE A 380 -21.02 -12.98 -10.79
N GLU A 381 -21.20 -13.97 -9.91
CA GLU A 381 -20.71 -15.33 -10.16
C GLU A 381 -21.46 -15.97 -11.35
N VAL A 382 -20.73 -16.76 -12.15
CA VAL A 382 -21.19 -17.30 -13.45
C VAL A 382 -22.48 -18.12 -13.34
N ASP A 383 -22.67 -18.82 -12.23
CA ASP A 383 -23.86 -19.65 -11.94
C ASP A 383 -25.07 -18.84 -11.46
N ARG A 384 -24.89 -17.57 -11.07
CA ARG A 384 -25.93 -16.70 -10.50
C ARG A 384 -26.44 -15.65 -11.46
N ILE A 385 -25.58 -15.20 -12.37
CA ILE A 385 -25.91 -14.25 -13.44
C ILE A 385 -27.20 -14.64 -14.20
N PRO A 386 -27.44 -15.91 -14.57
CA PRO A 386 -28.67 -16.28 -15.28
C PRO A 386 -29.95 -15.99 -14.47
N ALA A 387 -29.97 -16.30 -13.17
CA ALA A 387 -31.13 -16.03 -12.31
C ALA A 387 -31.34 -14.52 -12.07
N MET A 388 -30.25 -13.76 -12.00
CA MET A 388 -30.32 -12.29 -11.92
C MET A 388 -30.90 -11.69 -13.20
N ARG A 389 -30.47 -12.16 -14.38
CA ARG A 389 -31.00 -11.73 -15.68
C ARG A 389 -32.48 -12.11 -15.83
N GLU A 390 -32.88 -13.30 -15.37
CA GLU A 390 -34.28 -13.72 -15.29
C GLU A 390 -35.14 -12.78 -14.46
N MET A 391 -34.63 -12.32 -13.32
CA MET A 391 -35.32 -11.32 -12.50
C MET A 391 -35.46 -9.99 -13.25
N ILE A 392 -34.42 -9.53 -13.94
CA ILE A 392 -34.42 -8.25 -14.66
C ILE A 392 -35.41 -8.24 -15.84
N LEU A 393 -35.51 -9.35 -16.58
CA LEU A 393 -36.40 -9.45 -17.75
C LEU A 393 -37.83 -9.87 -17.41
N SER A 394 -38.16 -10.01 -16.13
CA SER A 394 -39.50 -10.42 -15.69
C SER A 394 -40.46 -9.23 -15.60
N ASP A 395 -41.52 -9.26 -16.41
CA ASP A 395 -42.58 -8.24 -16.41
C ASP A 395 -43.49 -8.33 -15.18
N LYS A 396 -43.71 -9.56 -14.67
CA LYS A 396 -44.64 -9.83 -13.54
C LYS A 396 -43.90 -10.06 -12.22
N VAL A 397 -44.53 -9.66 -11.12
CA VAL A 397 -44.01 -9.84 -9.76
C VAL A 397 -43.78 -11.33 -9.45
N GLU A 398 -44.68 -12.20 -9.90
CA GLU A 398 -44.59 -13.65 -9.67
C GLU A 398 -43.35 -14.26 -10.34
N GLN A 399 -43.02 -13.79 -11.56
CA GLN A 399 -41.82 -14.22 -12.28
C GLN A 399 -40.55 -13.72 -11.58
N ARG A 400 -40.54 -12.44 -11.17
CA ARG A 400 -39.42 -11.87 -10.38
C ARG A 400 -39.19 -12.65 -9.09
N ARG A 401 -40.26 -12.96 -8.35
CA ARG A 401 -40.18 -13.77 -7.12
C ARG A 401 -39.65 -15.18 -7.38
N ALA A 402 -40.02 -15.81 -8.49
CA ALA A 402 -39.49 -17.13 -8.86
C ALA A 402 -37.98 -17.08 -9.16
N ALA A 403 -37.53 -16.06 -9.89
CA ALA A 403 -36.11 -15.84 -10.17
C ALA A 403 -35.30 -15.54 -8.89
N LEU A 404 -35.82 -14.64 -8.04
CA LEU A 404 -35.26 -14.32 -6.72
C LEU A 404 -35.19 -15.55 -5.80
N GLY A 405 -36.16 -16.46 -5.90
CA GLY A 405 -36.16 -17.73 -5.18
C GLY A 405 -35.00 -18.66 -5.54
N LYS A 406 -34.45 -18.55 -6.76
CA LYS A 406 -33.23 -19.27 -7.17
C LYS A 406 -31.97 -18.66 -6.55
N LEU A 407 -31.94 -17.34 -6.38
CA LEU A 407 -30.83 -16.59 -5.78
C LEU A 407 -30.76 -16.74 -4.26
N LEU A 408 -31.91 -16.84 -3.60
CA LEU A 408 -32.04 -16.96 -2.14
C LEU A 408 -31.09 -18.01 -1.51
N PRO A 409 -31.08 -19.29 -1.91
CA PRO A 409 -30.21 -20.29 -1.29
C PRO A 409 -28.72 -20.03 -1.55
N MET A 410 -28.37 -19.39 -2.67
CA MET A 410 -26.99 -19.06 -3.04
C MET A 410 -26.48 -17.94 -2.13
N GLN A 411 -27.25 -16.85 -2.01
CA GLN A 411 -26.89 -15.71 -1.16
C GLN A 411 -26.88 -16.08 0.33
N ARG A 412 -27.85 -16.90 0.77
CA ARG A 412 -27.89 -17.41 2.14
C ARG A 412 -26.60 -18.18 2.50
N LYS A 413 -26.10 -19.02 1.59
CA LYS A 413 -24.87 -19.77 1.80
C LYS A 413 -23.64 -18.87 1.95
N ASP A 414 -23.56 -17.78 1.19
CA ASP A 414 -22.45 -16.82 1.33
C ASP A 414 -22.49 -16.13 2.69
N PHE A 415 -23.67 -15.69 3.11
CA PHE A 415 -23.85 -15.07 4.43
C PHE A 415 -23.56 -16.06 5.56
N GLU A 416 -23.95 -17.33 5.44
CA GLU A 416 -23.58 -18.37 6.41
C GLU A 416 -22.06 -18.45 6.57
N GLY A 417 -21.32 -18.50 5.45
CA GLY A 417 -19.86 -18.52 5.49
C GLY A 417 -19.23 -17.23 6.08
N ILE A 418 -19.84 -16.07 5.84
CA ILE A 418 -19.39 -14.79 6.42
C ILE A 418 -19.64 -14.77 7.93
N PHE A 419 -20.83 -15.16 8.38
CA PHE A 419 -21.16 -15.21 9.81
C PHE A 419 -20.34 -16.26 10.55
N GLU A 420 -20.07 -17.43 9.96
CA GLU A 420 -19.17 -18.44 10.53
C GLU A 420 -17.75 -17.88 10.73
N ALA A 421 -17.26 -17.07 9.79
CA ALA A 421 -15.96 -16.42 9.88
C ALA A 421 -15.93 -15.31 10.96
N MET A 422 -17.00 -14.52 11.07
CA MET A 422 -17.10 -13.36 11.96
C MET A 422 -17.56 -13.71 13.37
N LYS A 423 -18.17 -14.87 13.58
CA LYS A 423 -18.70 -15.35 14.86
C LYS A 423 -19.67 -14.32 15.46
N GLU A 424 -19.32 -13.72 16.60
CA GLU A 424 -20.12 -12.72 17.31
C GLU A 424 -19.78 -11.27 16.91
N LEU A 425 -18.83 -11.07 15.99
CA LEU A 425 -18.47 -9.74 15.52
C LEU A 425 -19.54 -9.17 14.60
N PRO A 426 -19.77 -7.84 14.62
CA PRO A 426 -20.82 -7.20 13.85
C PRO A 426 -20.53 -7.25 12.34
N VAL A 427 -21.57 -7.51 11.55
CA VAL A 427 -21.48 -7.62 10.08
C VAL A 427 -22.54 -6.72 9.46
N THR A 428 -22.09 -5.64 8.81
CA THR A 428 -22.95 -4.72 8.06
C THR A 428 -23.08 -5.17 6.62
N ILE A 429 -24.31 -5.47 6.21
CA ILE A 429 -24.63 -5.96 4.88
C ILE A 429 -25.43 -4.89 4.15
N ARG A 430 -24.88 -4.41 3.03
CA ARG A 430 -25.54 -3.42 2.17
C ARG A 430 -26.43 -4.12 1.15
N LEU A 431 -27.66 -3.64 1.01
CA LEU A 431 -28.57 -4.15 -0.02
C LEU A 431 -28.07 -3.81 -1.43
N LEU A 432 -28.73 -4.37 -2.46
CA LEU A 432 -28.34 -4.28 -3.87
C LEU A 432 -28.26 -2.83 -4.40
N ASP A 433 -27.06 -2.35 -4.69
CA ASP A 433 -26.78 -0.98 -5.12
C ASP A 433 -26.77 -0.68 -6.63
N PRO A 434 -26.12 -1.46 -7.52
CA PRO A 434 -25.90 -1.07 -8.90
C PRO A 434 -27.21 -1.08 -9.70
N PRO A 435 -27.28 -0.26 -10.76
CA PRO A 435 -28.39 -0.28 -11.69
C PRO A 435 -28.46 -1.62 -12.43
N LEU A 436 -29.67 -2.01 -12.79
CA LEU A 436 -29.92 -3.35 -13.36
C LEU A 436 -29.24 -3.59 -14.71
N HIS A 437 -28.90 -2.54 -15.47
CA HIS A 437 -28.22 -2.70 -16.75
C HIS A 437 -26.80 -3.26 -16.62
N GLU A 438 -26.13 -3.15 -15.46
CA GLU A 438 -24.79 -3.72 -15.24
C GLU A 438 -24.79 -5.26 -15.28
N PHE A 439 -25.94 -5.92 -15.09
CA PHE A 439 -26.07 -7.38 -15.17
C PHE A 439 -26.42 -7.89 -16.58
N LEU A 440 -26.72 -6.98 -17.53
CA LEU A 440 -27.09 -7.33 -18.89
C LEU A 440 -25.87 -7.31 -19.82
N PRO A 441 -25.81 -8.21 -20.82
CA PRO A 441 -24.70 -8.25 -21.77
C PRO A 441 -24.71 -7.04 -22.71
N THR A 442 -23.53 -6.58 -23.09
CA THR A 442 -23.33 -5.50 -24.07
C THR A 442 -23.01 -6.01 -25.47
N GLU A 443 -22.31 -7.15 -25.57
CA GLU A 443 -21.88 -7.73 -26.84
C GLU A 443 -23.03 -8.43 -27.56
N GLU A 444 -23.10 -8.25 -28.88
CA GLU A 444 -24.19 -8.77 -29.71
C GLU A 444 -24.32 -10.30 -29.61
N GLU A 445 -23.20 -11.02 -29.59
CA GLU A 445 -23.17 -12.48 -29.47
C GLU A 445 -23.78 -12.96 -28.14
N ASP A 446 -23.45 -12.28 -27.04
CA ASP A 446 -23.96 -12.59 -25.70
C ASP A 446 -25.44 -12.23 -25.54
N ILE A 447 -25.90 -11.17 -26.23
CA ILE A 447 -27.32 -10.80 -26.29
C ILE A 447 -28.12 -11.90 -27.00
N VAL A 448 -27.64 -12.39 -28.15
CA VAL A 448 -28.32 -13.47 -28.89
C VAL A 448 -28.41 -14.73 -28.04
N LYS A 449 -27.30 -15.12 -27.42
CA LYS A 449 -27.25 -16.29 -26.54
C LYS A 449 -28.19 -16.16 -25.34
N LEU A 450 -28.22 -15.01 -24.68
CA LEU A 450 -29.11 -14.79 -23.55
C LEU A 450 -30.59 -14.84 -23.95
N ALA A 451 -30.93 -14.32 -25.14
CA ALA A 451 -32.29 -14.38 -25.65
C ALA A 451 -32.74 -15.83 -25.89
N GLU A 452 -31.85 -16.68 -26.42
CA GLU A 452 -32.09 -18.12 -26.58
C GLU A 452 -32.26 -18.82 -25.22
N ASP A 453 -31.34 -18.60 -24.28
CA ASP A 453 -31.36 -19.21 -22.94
C ASP A 453 -32.65 -18.86 -22.17
N MET A 454 -33.16 -17.65 -22.37
CA MET A 454 -34.35 -17.13 -21.69
C MET A 454 -35.65 -17.31 -22.48
N ASN A 455 -35.58 -17.91 -23.68
CA ASN A 455 -36.72 -18.15 -24.56
C ASN A 455 -37.52 -16.86 -24.88
N ILE A 456 -36.80 -15.77 -25.16
CA ILE A 456 -37.35 -14.46 -25.55
C ILE A 456 -36.78 -14.03 -26.91
N SER A 457 -37.39 -13.03 -27.56
CA SER A 457 -36.83 -12.50 -28.81
C SER A 457 -35.63 -11.58 -28.54
N VAL A 458 -34.63 -11.63 -29.42
CA VAL A 458 -33.48 -10.72 -29.40
C VAL A 458 -33.93 -9.25 -29.45
N GLU A 459 -34.99 -8.96 -30.22
CA GLU A 459 -35.59 -7.62 -30.31
C GLU A 459 -36.12 -7.15 -28.95
N TYR A 460 -36.80 -8.01 -28.19
CA TYR A 460 -37.32 -7.71 -26.87
C TYR A 460 -36.20 -7.48 -25.85
N LEU A 461 -35.16 -8.32 -25.87
CA LEU A 461 -34.00 -8.15 -25.00
C LEU A 461 -33.27 -6.84 -25.29
N LYS A 462 -33.03 -6.51 -26.57
CA LYS A 462 -32.45 -5.22 -26.98
C LYS A 462 -33.32 -4.03 -26.57
N GLY A 463 -34.64 -4.16 -26.67
CA GLY A 463 -35.59 -3.16 -26.18
C GLY A 463 -35.45 -2.92 -24.68
N THR A 464 -35.29 -3.98 -23.90
CA THR A 464 -35.11 -3.92 -22.44
C THR A 464 -33.76 -3.33 -22.05
N ILE A 465 -32.68 -3.71 -22.73
CA ILE A 465 -31.35 -3.11 -22.54
C ILE A 465 -31.41 -1.59 -22.79
N ARG A 466 -32.06 -1.17 -23.88
CA ARG A 466 -32.23 0.27 -24.19
C ARG A 466 -33.10 1.00 -23.17
N SER A 467 -34.12 0.36 -22.60
CA SER A 467 -35.00 1.00 -21.61
C SER A 467 -34.34 1.15 -20.24
N LEU A 468 -33.43 0.24 -19.90
CA LEU A 468 -32.62 0.29 -18.67
C LEU A 468 -31.32 1.09 -18.84
N HIS A 469 -30.98 1.50 -20.06
CA HIS A 469 -29.83 2.35 -20.33
C HIS A 469 -30.06 3.76 -19.78
N GLU A 470 -29.09 4.25 -19.01
CA GLU A 470 -29.15 5.56 -18.37
C GLU A 470 -28.02 6.47 -18.86
N ALA A 471 -28.30 7.76 -19.00
CA ALA A 471 -27.27 8.73 -19.38
C ALA A 471 -26.21 8.90 -18.29
N ASN A 472 -26.60 8.78 -17.01
CA ASN A 472 -25.71 8.88 -15.85
C ASN A 472 -26.04 7.78 -14.83
N PRO A 473 -25.56 6.54 -15.04
CA PRO A 473 -25.85 5.39 -14.17
C PRO A 473 -25.55 5.62 -12.68
N MET A 474 -24.51 6.39 -12.36
CA MET A 474 -24.14 6.73 -10.98
C MET A 474 -25.27 7.43 -10.21
N MET A 475 -26.13 8.20 -10.89
CA MET A 475 -27.22 8.96 -10.29
C MET A 475 -28.61 8.41 -10.65
N GLY A 476 -28.67 7.24 -11.29
CA GLY A 476 -29.87 6.70 -11.91
C GLY A 476 -30.72 5.80 -11.01
N PHE A 477 -31.36 4.81 -11.61
CA PHE A 477 -32.32 3.91 -10.98
C PHE A 477 -31.61 2.74 -10.30
N ARG A 478 -31.11 3.03 -9.09
CA ARG A 478 -30.20 2.18 -8.32
C ARG A 478 -30.40 2.39 -6.81
N GLY A 479 -29.72 1.63 -5.96
CA GLY A 479 -29.80 1.77 -4.50
C GLY A 479 -31.20 1.60 -3.92
N CYS A 480 -31.58 2.38 -2.89
CA CYS A 480 -32.92 2.32 -2.26
C CYS A 480 -34.10 2.54 -3.22
N ARG A 481 -33.86 3.13 -4.40
CA ARG A 481 -34.90 3.36 -5.42
C ARG A 481 -35.37 2.06 -6.04
N LEU A 482 -34.49 1.05 -6.11
CA LEU A 482 -34.84 -0.28 -6.60
C LEU A 482 -35.89 -0.96 -5.72
N PRO A 483 -35.68 -1.17 -4.40
CA PRO A 483 -36.69 -1.77 -3.54
C PRO A 483 -37.92 -0.90 -3.32
N VAL A 484 -37.86 0.41 -3.55
CA VAL A 484 -39.08 1.24 -3.64
C VAL A 484 -39.98 0.82 -4.80
N LYS A 485 -39.41 0.44 -5.94
CA LYS A 485 -40.18 -0.04 -7.11
C LYS A 485 -40.42 -1.54 -7.11
N TYR A 486 -39.45 -2.32 -6.65
CA TYR A 486 -39.42 -3.78 -6.61
C TYR A 486 -39.12 -4.27 -5.19
N PRO A 487 -40.07 -4.15 -4.24
CA PRO A 487 -39.90 -4.55 -2.84
C PRO A 487 -39.37 -5.98 -2.66
N GLU A 488 -39.76 -6.88 -3.56
CA GLU A 488 -39.36 -8.29 -3.55
C GLU A 488 -37.83 -8.50 -3.54
N ILE A 489 -37.03 -7.54 -4.04
CA ILE A 489 -35.56 -7.59 -3.98
C ILE A 489 -35.08 -7.46 -2.52
N ALA A 490 -35.55 -6.44 -1.79
CA ALA A 490 -35.19 -6.24 -0.39
C ALA A 490 -35.72 -7.37 0.50
N GLU A 491 -36.93 -7.88 0.21
CA GLU A 491 -37.48 -9.05 0.92
C GLU A 491 -36.57 -10.29 0.76
N MET A 492 -36.13 -10.60 -0.46
CA MET A 492 -35.28 -11.76 -0.71
C MET A 492 -33.94 -11.62 0.02
N GLN A 493 -33.27 -10.47 -0.09
CA GLN A 493 -31.98 -10.23 0.58
C GLN A 493 -32.12 -10.29 2.10
N THR A 494 -33.17 -9.65 2.65
CA THR A 494 -33.43 -9.69 4.09
C THR A 494 -33.66 -11.11 4.58
N ARG A 495 -34.45 -11.91 3.84
CA ARG A 495 -34.66 -13.32 4.16
C ARG A 495 -33.34 -14.10 4.12
N ALA A 496 -32.51 -13.90 3.09
CA ALA A 496 -31.21 -14.55 2.99
C ALA A 496 -30.32 -14.25 4.21
N ILE A 497 -30.25 -12.98 4.62
CA ILE A 497 -29.46 -12.51 5.76
C ILE A 497 -29.95 -13.12 7.07
N ILE A 498 -31.25 -13.02 7.36
CA ILE A 498 -31.83 -13.47 8.63
C ILE A 498 -31.83 -14.99 8.72
N GLU A 499 -32.15 -15.71 7.64
CA GLU A 499 -32.07 -17.17 7.63
C GLU A 499 -30.63 -17.65 7.85
N ALA A 500 -29.64 -17.02 7.22
CA ALA A 500 -28.23 -17.36 7.42
C ALA A 500 -27.78 -17.13 8.87
N ALA A 501 -28.12 -15.96 9.44
CA ALA A 501 -27.79 -15.64 10.82
C ALA A 501 -28.41 -16.61 11.82
N ILE A 502 -29.69 -17.00 11.62
CA ILE A 502 -30.36 -18.02 12.45
C ILE A 502 -29.67 -19.38 12.29
N ASN A 503 -29.43 -19.83 11.06
CA ASN A 503 -28.82 -21.13 10.79
C ASN A 503 -27.45 -21.26 11.48
N VAL A 504 -26.60 -20.24 11.39
CA VAL A 504 -25.26 -20.25 12.03
C VAL A 504 -25.38 -20.10 13.54
N SER A 505 -26.28 -19.25 14.05
CA SER A 505 -26.49 -19.07 15.49
C SER A 505 -26.96 -20.37 16.16
N GLU A 506 -27.89 -21.10 15.54
CA GLU A 506 -28.38 -22.38 16.06
C GLU A 506 -27.35 -23.50 15.96
N LYS A 507 -26.55 -23.52 14.88
CA LYS A 507 -25.53 -24.54 14.63
C LYS A 507 -24.31 -24.38 15.54
N GLU A 508 -23.81 -23.16 15.69
CA GLU A 508 -22.53 -22.88 16.36
C GLU A 508 -22.71 -22.26 17.76
N GLY A 509 -23.90 -21.75 18.09
CA GLY A 509 -24.18 -21.11 19.38
C GLY A 509 -23.73 -19.65 19.49
N TYR A 510 -23.38 -18.99 18.38
CA TYR A 510 -22.95 -17.59 18.37
C TYR A 510 -24.12 -16.62 18.54
N ASN A 511 -23.93 -15.54 19.31
CA ASN A 511 -24.87 -14.42 19.37
C ASN A 511 -24.63 -13.44 18.21
N ILE A 512 -25.19 -13.77 17.04
CA ILE A 512 -25.06 -12.96 15.82
C ILE A 512 -26.10 -11.82 15.83
N VAL A 513 -25.66 -10.60 15.52
CA VAL A 513 -26.53 -9.44 15.30
C VAL A 513 -26.21 -8.87 13.93
N PRO A 514 -26.96 -9.25 12.87
CA PRO A 514 -26.73 -8.68 11.55
C PRO A 514 -27.16 -7.21 11.50
N GLU A 515 -26.39 -6.40 10.80
CA GLU A 515 -26.70 -4.98 10.54
C GLU A 515 -27.06 -4.83 9.06
N ILE A 516 -28.29 -4.44 8.76
CA ILE A 516 -28.79 -4.30 7.39
C ILE A 516 -28.74 -2.83 7.00
N MET A 517 -27.98 -2.50 5.97
CA MET A 517 -27.73 -1.13 5.53
C MET A 517 -28.40 -0.82 4.20
N ILE A 518 -29.20 0.26 4.18
CA ILE A 518 -29.88 0.78 3.00
C ILE A 518 -29.05 1.91 2.38
N GLN A 519 -28.76 1.81 1.08
CA GLN A 519 -27.86 2.67 0.32
C GLN A 519 -28.61 3.75 -0.48
N LEU A 520 -27.92 4.85 -0.81
CA LEU A 520 -28.40 5.98 -1.60
C LEU A 520 -29.68 6.66 -1.08
N THR A 521 -29.92 6.56 0.23
CA THR A 521 -31.03 7.24 0.89
C THR A 521 -30.88 8.76 0.73
N CYS A 522 -31.93 9.45 0.27
CA CYS A 522 -31.94 10.90 0.14
C CYS A 522 -32.81 11.59 1.20
N GLU A 523 -33.76 10.86 1.80
CA GLU A 523 -34.70 11.39 2.78
C GLU A 523 -35.30 10.31 3.69
N LEU A 524 -35.90 10.75 4.81
CA LEU A 524 -36.52 9.87 5.80
C LEU A 524 -37.58 8.93 5.20
N LYS A 525 -38.44 9.41 4.31
CA LYS A 525 -39.53 8.59 3.74
C LYS A 525 -39.04 7.44 2.86
N GLU A 526 -37.93 7.64 2.14
CA GLU A 526 -37.30 6.58 1.35
C GLU A 526 -36.75 5.50 2.29
N LEU A 527 -36.09 5.92 3.38
CA LEU A 527 -35.60 5.01 4.40
C LEU A 527 -36.73 4.26 5.07
N GLU A 528 -37.75 4.96 5.60
CA GLU A 528 -38.91 4.37 6.29
C GLU A 528 -39.64 3.34 5.41
N TYR A 529 -39.75 3.60 4.10
CA TYR A 529 -40.39 2.68 3.19
C TYR A 529 -39.62 1.35 3.09
N VAL A 530 -38.30 1.43 2.87
CA VAL A 530 -37.46 0.24 2.68
C VAL A 530 -37.18 -0.45 4.01
N SER A 531 -36.94 0.29 5.09
CA SER A 531 -36.70 -0.25 6.43
C SER A 531 -37.92 -1.01 6.94
N LYS A 532 -39.13 -0.53 6.65
CA LYS A 532 -40.37 -1.24 6.95
C LYS A 532 -40.42 -2.61 6.25
N ILE A 533 -40.08 -2.68 4.96
CA ILE A 533 -40.04 -3.96 4.23
C ILE A 533 -39.02 -4.92 4.85
N VAL A 534 -37.84 -4.41 5.21
CA VAL A 534 -36.80 -5.18 5.89
C VAL A 534 -37.29 -5.70 7.24
N ARG A 535 -37.83 -4.83 8.11
CA ARG A 535 -38.33 -5.21 9.44
C ARG A 535 -39.47 -6.22 9.36
N GLU A 536 -40.47 -6.00 8.50
CA GLU A 536 -41.59 -6.93 8.31
C GLU A 536 -41.11 -8.31 7.82
N THR A 537 -40.15 -8.33 6.89
CA THR A 537 -39.58 -9.59 6.39
C THR A 537 -38.76 -10.31 7.47
N ALA A 538 -37.95 -9.58 8.22
CA ALA A 538 -37.12 -10.13 9.28
C ALA A 538 -37.97 -10.73 10.42
N GLU A 539 -39.00 -10.02 10.88
CA GLU A 539 -39.93 -10.55 11.89
C GLU A 539 -40.67 -11.79 11.39
N LYS A 540 -41.11 -11.80 10.12
CA LYS A 540 -41.76 -12.98 9.54
C LYS A 540 -40.84 -14.21 9.54
N VAL A 541 -39.57 -14.05 9.17
CA VAL A 541 -38.59 -15.15 9.20
C VAL A 541 -38.31 -15.61 10.63
N LYS A 542 -38.20 -14.68 11.58
CA LYS A 542 -38.03 -15.00 13.01
C LYS A 542 -39.22 -15.80 13.55
N GLU A 543 -40.45 -15.42 13.21
CA GLU A 543 -41.66 -16.16 13.58
C GLU A 543 -41.70 -17.56 12.96
N GLU A 544 -41.41 -17.68 11.65
CA GLU A 544 -41.35 -18.96 10.93
C GLU A 544 -40.34 -19.95 11.54
N ARG A 545 -39.24 -19.42 12.10
CA ARG A 545 -38.16 -20.19 12.73
C ARG A 545 -38.25 -20.30 14.25
N GLY A 546 -39.15 -19.56 14.89
CA GLY A 546 -39.20 -19.45 16.36
C GLY A 546 -37.94 -18.81 16.98
N SER A 547 -37.22 -17.96 16.24
CA SER A 547 -35.95 -17.36 16.66
C SER A 547 -36.14 -16.01 17.35
N LYS A 548 -35.24 -15.70 18.29
CA LYS A 548 -35.15 -14.39 18.99
C LYS A 548 -33.98 -13.54 18.51
N LEU A 549 -33.48 -13.80 17.30
CA LEU A 549 -32.36 -13.06 16.70
C LEU A 549 -32.65 -11.54 16.73
N ASN A 550 -31.69 -10.77 17.22
CA ASN A 550 -31.70 -9.31 17.12
C ASN A 550 -31.01 -8.90 15.82
N TYR A 551 -31.42 -7.79 15.22
CA TYR A 551 -30.80 -7.20 14.04
C TYR A 551 -30.94 -5.68 14.13
N LEU A 552 -30.10 -4.95 13.39
CA LEU A 552 -30.16 -3.50 13.27
C LEU A 552 -30.47 -3.12 11.82
N VAL A 553 -31.21 -2.03 11.63
CA VAL A 553 -31.44 -1.45 10.29
C VAL A 553 -30.91 -0.03 10.26
N GLY A 554 -29.96 0.22 9.36
CA GLY A 554 -29.31 1.51 9.21
C GLY A 554 -29.27 1.98 7.76
N THR A 555 -28.56 3.08 7.52
CA THR A 555 -28.47 3.70 6.19
C THR A 555 -27.06 4.21 5.91
N MET A 556 -26.72 4.28 4.62
CA MET A 556 -25.48 4.92 4.16
C MET A 556 -25.69 6.42 3.94
N ILE A 557 -24.86 7.25 4.58
CA ILE A 557 -24.84 8.70 4.37
C ILE A 557 -23.87 9.03 3.23
N GLU A 558 -24.33 8.86 2.00
CA GLU A 558 -23.54 9.06 0.78
C GLU A 558 -24.15 10.08 -0.21
N ILE A 559 -25.35 10.57 0.10
CA ILE A 559 -26.01 11.66 -0.64
C ILE A 559 -25.89 12.96 0.17
N PRO A 560 -25.48 14.10 -0.43
CA PRO A 560 -25.38 15.37 0.30
C PRO A 560 -26.66 15.75 1.06
N ARG A 561 -27.83 15.47 0.49
CA ARG A 561 -29.12 15.71 1.13
C ARG A 561 -29.32 14.89 2.40
N ALA A 562 -28.85 13.65 2.45
CA ALA A 562 -28.93 12.82 3.65
C ALA A 562 -28.08 13.38 4.79
N ALA A 563 -26.90 13.93 4.50
CA ALA A 563 -26.10 14.61 5.50
C ALA A 563 -26.80 15.88 6.03
N LEU A 564 -27.43 16.67 5.15
CA LEU A 564 -28.17 17.88 5.50
C LEU A 564 -29.42 17.60 6.36
N LEU A 565 -30.03 16.42 6.23
CA LEU A 565 -31.23 15.99 6.95
C LEU A 565 -30.94 14.81 7.89
N SER A 566 -29.71 14.72 8.38
CA SER A 566 -29.25 13.58 9.18
C SER A 566 -30.00 13.45 10.50
N ASP A 567 -30.48 14.55 11.07
CA ASP A 567 -31.32 14.58 12.27
C ASP A 567 -32.72 13.97 12.04
N GLU A 568 -33.26 14.08 10.83
CA GLU A 568 -34.50 13.42 10.45
C GLU A 568 -34.26 11.94 10.16
N ILE A 569 -33.23 11.61 9.39
CA ILE A 569 -32.87 10.24 9.01
C ILE A 569 -32.55 9.37 10.24
N ALA A 570 -31.88 9.93 11.24
CA ALA A 570 -31.53 9.25 12.49
C ALA A 570 -32.74 8.81 13.35
N LYS A 571 -33.98 9.21 12.98
CA LYS A 571 -35.19 8.74 13.67
C LYS A 571 -35.57 7.30 13.34
N ASP A 572 -35.12 6.78 12.20
CA ASP A 572 -35.43 5.43 11.73
C ASP A 572 -34.18 4.53 11.58
N ALA A 573 -32.99 5.12 11.39
CA ALA A 573 -31.71 4.41 11.36
C ALA A 573 -31.18 4.15 12.79
N GLU A 574 -30.83 2.89 13.07
CA GLU A 574 -30.34 2.41 14.37
C GLU A 574 -28.81 2.40 14.51
#